data_AF-A0A3N1A716-F1
#
_entry.id   AF-A0A3N1A716-F1
#
_cell.length_a   1.000
_cell.length_b   1.000
_cell.length_c   1.000
_cell.angle_alpha   90.00
_cell.angle_beta   90.00
_cell.angle_gamma   90.00
#
_symmetry.space_group_name_H-M   'P 1'
#
loop_
_entity.id
_entity.type
_entity.pdbx_description
1 polymer ?
#
loop_
_entity_poly.entity_id
_entity_poly.type
_entity_poly.pdbx_seq_one_letter_code
_entity_poly.pdbx_strand_id
1 'polypeptide(L)'
;MGPAAILAGQRHRQVDVQAEVEVIWLAGSLVGDRHLIRCRDDAGPTPGTRVDRVSGVNAAYLVVLGERAAIRWVLEQQRMAFPATPRAEVAALAAGDRLLLYATRGAWHNPTRDRGRVIGTATATSAVRAFDEPVEIAGMRFVSGCTLDVDGVVPYPGGAELQPLVHQLAAFPKPHAWSIYLRRPLLRLTATDVELLAGALRPMLATRSAALSTYPTQPS
;
A
#
# COMPACT_ATOMS: atom_id res chain seq x y z
N MET A 1 -12.22 -2.42 -66.36
CA MET A 1 -12.16 -3.89 -66.15
C MET A 1 -11.20 -4.14 -65.00
N GLY A 2 -11.68 -4.75 -63.90
CA GLY A 2 -11.01 -4.83 -62.58
C GLY A 2 -10.00 -6.00 -62.44
N PRO A 3 -9.77 -6.56 -61.23
CA PRO A 3 -10.22 -6.13 -59.89
C PRO A 3 -9.13 -6.15 -58.76
N ALA A 4 -9.52 -5.54 -57.64
CA ALA A 4 -9.17 -5.68 -56.21
C ALA A 4 -7.95 -6.51 -55.70
N ALA A 5 -7.22 -5.92 -54.74
CA ALA A 5 -6.88 -6.58 -53.47
C ALA A 5 -6.59 -5.55 -52.35
N ILE A 6 -7.28 -5.75 -51.23
CA ILE A 6 -7.26 -4.98 -49.99
C ILE A 6 -6.11 -5.51 -49.11
N LEU A 7 -5.26 -4.62 -48.59
CA LEU A 7 -4.46 -4.89 -47.39
C LEU A 7 -4.51 -3.69 -46.44
N ALA A 8 -5.53 -3.72 -45.58
CA ALA A 8 -5.53 -3.04 -44.30
C ALA A 8 -4.77 -3.92 -43.29
N GLY A 9 -3.71 -3.41 -42.67
CA GLY A 9 -2.86 -4.17 -41.75
C GLY A 9 -2.31 -3.31 -40.62
N GLN A 10 -3.13 -3.13 -39.59
CA GLN A 10 -2.78 -2.94 -38.17
C GLN A 10 -1.68 -1.90 -37.83
N ARG A 11 -2.14 -0.65 -37.62
CA ARG A 11 -1.51 0.24 -36.63
C ARG A 11 -1.83 -0.30 -35.23
N HIS A 12 -0.85 -0.87 -34.56
CA HIS A 12 -0.91 -1.10 -33.11
C HIS A 12 -1.21 0.24 -32.44
N ARG A 13 -2.44 0.40 -31.92
CA ARG A 13 -2.79 1.48 -31.01
C ARG A 13 -1.97 1.26 -29.74
N GLN A 14 -0.90 2.03 -29.63
CA GLN A 14 -0.26 2.35 -28.36
C GLN A 14 -1.34 3.01 -27.51
N VAL A 15 -1.98 2.22 -26.65
CA VAL A 15 -2.95 2.74 -25.68
C VAL A 15 -2.14 3.58 -24.71
N ASP A 16 -2.47 4.85 -24.75
CA ASP A 16 -1.91 5.93 -23.98
C ASP A 16 -1.83 5.57 -22.47
N VAL A 17 -0.60 5.42 -21.97
CA VAL A 17 -0.27 5.12 -20.56
C VAL A 17 -0.01 6.42 -19.78
N GLN A 18 -0.45 7.58 -20.29
CA GLN A 18 -0.16 8.88 -19.65
C GLN A 18 -1.08 9.26 -18.48
N ALA A 19 -2.13 8.50 -18.17
CA ALA A 19 -3.07 8.85 -17.08
C ALA A 19 -2.66 8.38 -15.67
N GLU A 20 -1.48 7.79 -15.48
CA GLU A 20 -1.09 7.14 -14.20
C GLU A 20 -0.31 8.03 -13.22
N VAL A 21 0.15 9.22 -13.62
CA VAL A 21 1.02 10.06 -12.78
C VAL A 21 0.24 10.92 -11.78
N GLU A 22 -1.03 11.22 -12.04
CA GLU A 22 -1.80 12.19 -11.24
C GLU A 22 -2.54 11.58 -10.02
N VAL A 23 -2.80 10.28 -10.03
CA VAL A 23 -3.81 9.71 -9.11
C VAL A 23 -3.28 9.30 -7.74
N ILE A 24 -1.96 9.27 -7.54
CA ILE A 24 -1.38 8.90 -6.24
C ILE A 24 -1.31 10.12 -5.30
N TRP A 25 -1.31 11.34 -5.83
CA TRP A 25 -1.22 12.58 -5.05
C TRP A 25 -2.59 13.24 -4.74
N LEU A 26 -3.64 12.96 -5.52
CA LEU A 26 -4.93 13.69 -5.42
C LEU A 26 -5.93 13.18 -4.38
N ALA A 27 -5.72 12.02 -3.74
CA ALA A 27 -6.64 11.56 -2.70
C ALA A 27 -6.47 12.29 -1.34
N GLY A 28 -5.51 13.21 -1.24
CA GLY A 28 -5.20 13.99 -0.05
C GLY A 28 -5.37 15.51 -0.19
N SER A 29 -5.84 16.03 -1.32
CA SER A 29 -5.97 17.49 -1.50
C SER A 29 -7.19 17.84 -2.34
N LEU A 30 -8.33 18.07 -1.67
CA LEU A 30 -9.34 19.06 -2.05
C LEU A 30 -10.08 19.53 -0.79
N VAL A 31 -9.82 20.79 -0.40
CA VAL A 31 -10.74 21.81 0.17
C VAL A 31 -11.87 21.26 1.07
N GLY A 32 -11.87 21.41 2.39
CA GLY A 32 -11.89 22.68 3.12
C GLY A 32 -13.33 23.03 3.50
N ASP A 33 -13.76 22.69 4.71
CA ASP A 33 -14.60 23.62 5.47
C ASP A 33 -14.67 23.33 6.97
N ARG A 34 -14.69 24.40 7.74
CA ARG A 34 -14.68 24.44 9.21
C ARG A 34 -16.10 24.21 9.73
N HIS A 35 -16.26 23.27 10.67
CA HIS A 35 -17.27 23.41 11.72
C HIS A 35 -16.77 22.85 13.05
N LEU A 36 -16.62 23.77 14.00
CA LEU A 36 -16.45 23.51 15.42
C LEU A 36 -17.72 22.84 15.94
N ILE A 37 -17.60 21.62 16.48
CA ILE A 37 -18.60 21.06 17.39
C ILE A 37 -17.89 20.74 18.71
N ARG A 38 -18.27 21.49 19.75
CA ARG A 38 -18.02 21.19 21.17
C ARG A 38 -19.14 20.26 21.66
N CYS A 39 -18.77 19.09 22.20
CA CYS A 39 -19.53 18.29 23.17
C CYS A 39 -18.47 17.59 24.04
N ARG A 40 -18.10 18.12 25.21
CA ARG A 40 -18.65 17.90 26.58
C ARG A 40 -18.44 16.45 27.09
N ASP A 41 -17.76 16.40 28.23
CA ASP A 41 -17.46 15.24 29.07
C ASP A 41 -18.70 14.41 29.44
N ASP A 42 -18.56 13.08 29.49
CA ASP A 42 -18.76 12.30 30.73
C ASP A 42 -18.57 10.78 30.54
N ALA A 43 -18.16 10.15 31.64
CA ALA A 43 -18.27 8.73 31.99
C ALA A 43 -17.38 7.71 31.27
N GLY A 44 -16.27 7.33 31.94
CA GLY A 44 -15.51 6.13 31.62
C GLY A 44 -16.27 4.84 31.96
N PRO A 45 -15.98 3.71 31.28
CA PRO A 45 -16.48 2.41 31.69
C PRO A 45 -15.44 1.64 32.51
N THR A 46 -15.94 1.10 33.61
CA THR A 46 -15.39 0.05 34.49
C THR A 46 -14.81 -1.13 33.70
N PRO A 47 -13.71 -1.78 34.14
CA PRO A 47 -13.10 -2.90 33.44
C PRO A 47 -13.94 -4.18 33.61
N GLY A 48 -14.78 -4.47 32.63
CA GLY A 48 -15.49 -5.73 32.49
C GLY A 48 -14.91 -6.57 31.35
N THR A 49 -14.36 -7.73 31.72
CA THR A 49 -14.21 -8.94 30.90
C THR A 49 -13.51 -8.76 29.55
N ARG A 50 -12.20 -9.02 29.53
CA ARG A 50 -11.47 -9.43 28.32
C ARG A 50 -12.07 -10.77 27.87
N VAL A 51 -13.02 -10.71 26.96
CA VAL A 51 -13.33 -11.84 26.10
C VAL A 51 -12.16 -11.91 25.13
N ASP A 52 -11.22 -12.81 25.39
CA ASP A 52 -10.23 -13.20 24.39
C ASP A 52 -11.01 -13.58 23.14
N ARG A 53 -10.94 -12.71 22.13
CA ARG A 53 -11.56 -12.97 20.84
C ARG A 53 -10.74 -14.08 20.21
N VAL A 54 -11.27 -15.28 20.41
CA VAL A 54 -11.22 -16.47 19.54
C VAL A 54 -10.41 -16.24 18.27
N SER A 55 -9.43 -17.11 18.09
CA SER A 55 -8.71 -17.50 16.87
C SER A 55 -9.51 -17.26 15.58
N GLY A 56 -9.60 -15.99 15.19
CA GLY A 56 -10.07 -15.57 13.89
C GLY A 56 -8.92 -15.68 12.91
N VAL A 57 -9.20 -16.05 11.67
CA VAL A 57 -8.19 -15.99 10.61
C VAL A 57 -7.75 -14.53 10.49
N ASN A 58 -6.48 -14.24 10.82
CA ASN A 58 -5.92 -12.91 10.68
C ASN A 58 -6.10 -12.42 9.24
N ALA A 59 -6.42 -11.14 9.08
CA ALA A 59 -6.54 -10.56 7.76
C ALA A 59 -5.20 -10.53 7.05
N ALA A 60 -5.25 -10.35 5.74
CA ALA A 60 -4.07 -9.98 4.98
C ALA A 60 -4.37 -8.78 4.07
N TYR A 61 -3.41 -7.87 3.99
CA TYR A 61 -3.50 -6.69 3.15
C TYR A 61 -2.22 -6.47 2.34
N LEU A 62 -2.39 -5.99 1.12
CA LEU A 62 -1.34 -5.32 0.37
C LEU A 62 -1.33 -3.85 0.79
N VAL A 63 -0.20 -3.39 1.33
CA VAL A 63 0.03 -2.01 1.75
C VAL A 63 0.60 -1.24 0.57
N VAL A 64 -0.09 -0.20 0.11
CA VAL A 64 0.34 0.58 -1.07
C VAL A 64 1.16 1.79 -0.62
N LEU A 65 2.43 1.81 -1.00
CA LEU A 65 3.37 2.87 -0.66
C LEU A 65 3.80 3.64 -1.92
N GLY A 66 3.42 4.92 -1.95
CA GLY A 66 3.51 5.79 -3.13
C GLY A 66 4.77 6.64 -3.23
N GLU A 67 5.58 6.72 -2.17
CA GLU A 67 6.65 7.72 -2.03
C GLU A 67 7.88 7.12 -1.36
N ARG A 68 9.09 7.32 -1.92
CA ARG A 68 10.35 6.77 -1.41
C ARG A 68 10.63 7.13 0.04
N ALA A 69 10.34 8.36 0.45
CA ALA A 69 10.57 8.81 1.83
C ALA A 69 9.62 8.10 2.80
N ALA A 70 8.35 7.91 2.39
CA ALA A 70 7.39 7.16 3.17
C ALA A 70 7.77 5.68 3.26
N ILE A 71 8.25 5.06 2.18
CA ILE A 71 8.75 3.68 2.19
C ILE A 71 9.89 3.55 3.21
N ARG A 72 10.91 4.41 3.13
CA ARG A 72 12.03 4.38 4.08
C ARG A 72 11.53 4.55 5.52
N TRP A 73 10.66 5.53 5.77
CA TRP A 73 10.13 5.79 7.10
C TRP A 73 9.38 4.58 7.67
N VAL A 74 8.52 3.91 6.88
CA VAL A 74 7.81 2.69 7.30
C VAL A 74 8.79 1.58 7.69
N LEU A 75 9.83 1.36 6.87
CA LEU A 75 10.84 0.32 7.11
C LEU A 75 11.73 0.63 8.33
N GLU A 76 12.05 1.90 8.55
CA GLU A 76 12.92 2.35 9.63
C GLU A 76 12.18 2.38 10.97
N GLN A 77 11.02 3.02 11.00
CA GLN A 77 10.21 3.23 12.20
C GLN A 77 9.32 2.04 12.55
N GLN A 78 9.15 1.09 11.63
CA GLN A 78 8.20 -0.02 11.75
C GLN A 78 6.80 0.47 12.13
N ARG A 79 6.34 1.52 11.45
CA ARG A 79 5.05 2.17 11.67
C ARG A 79 4.35 2.44 10.35
N MET A 80 3.03 2.43 10.37
CA MET A 80 2.19 2.96 9.29
C MET A 80 1.59 4.29 9.73
N ALA A 81 1.34 5.15 8.75
CA ALA A 81 0.65 6.41 8.94
C ALA A 81 -0.44 6.55 7.86
N PHE A 82 -1.61 7.05 8.23
CA PHE A 82 -2.76 7.23 7.35
C PHE A 82 -3.25 8.69 7.38
N PRO A 83 -3.67 9.23 6.22
CA PRO A 83 -4.23 10.57 6.14
C PRO A 83 -5.61 10.61 6.83
N ALA A 84 -6.15 11.81 7.03
CA ALA A 84 -7.44 12.00 7.71
C ALA A 84 -8.63 11.41 6.94
N THR A 85 -8.48 11.13 5.64
CA THR A 85 -9.53 10.54 4.80
C THR A 85 -9.93 9.16 5.34
N PRO A 86 -11.18 8.98 5.83
CA PRO A 86 -11.61 7.73 6.43
C PRO A 86 -11.71 6.63 5.36
N ARG A 87 -11.23 5.44 5.72
CA ARG A 87 -11.21 4.25 4.87
C ARG A 87 -11.58 3.04 5.71
N ALA A 88 -12.58 2.27 5.27
CA ALA A 88 -13.11 1.14 6.03
C ALA A 88 -12.03 0.06 6.25
N GLU A 89 -11.17 -0.16 5.25
CA GLU A 89 -10.05 -1.09 5.33
C GLU A 89 -9.00 -0.67 6.37
N VAL A 90 -8.79 0.63 6.57
CA VAL A 90 -7.86 1.15 7.59
C VAL A 90 -8.47 0.98 8.97
N ALA A 91 -9.76 1.28 9.13
CA ALA A 91 -10.48 1.08 10.39
C ALA A 91 -10.57 -0.41 10.79
N ALA A 92 -10.55 -1.32 9.82
CA ALA A 92 -10.62 -2.76 10.05
C ALA A 92 -9.25 -3.40 10.36
N LEU A 93 -8.14 -2.67 10.25
CA LEU A 93 -6.80 -3.19 10.51
C LEU A 93 -6.60 -3.43 12.01
N ALA A 94 -6.24 -4.66 12.37
CA ALA A 94 -6.06 -5.10 13.74
C ALA A 94 -4.66 -5.71 13.97
N ALA A 95 -4.28 -5.82 15.24
CA ALA A 95 -3.07 -6.54 15.61
C ALA A 95 -3.15 -8.01 15.17
N GLY A 96 -2.06 -8.55 14.64
CA GLY A 96 -1.96 -9.89 14.06
C GLY A 96 -2.23 -9.94 12.55
N ASP A 97 -2.80 -8.90 11.95
CA ASP A 97 -3.04 -8.85 10.51
C ASP A 97 -1.74 -8.85 9.73
N ARG A 98 -1.69 -9.66 8.67
CA ARG A 98 -0.52 -9.80 7.80
C ARG A 98 -0.50 -8.71 6.73
N LEU A 99 0.68 -8.20 6.46
CA LEU A 99 0.92 -7.12 5.51
C LEU A 99 1.97 -7.52 4.49
N LEU A 100 1.69 -7.26 3.22
CA LEU A 100 2.65 -7.31 2.11
C LEU A 100 2.90 -5.86 1.67
N LEU A 101 4.14 -5.40 1.79
CA LEU A 101 4.52 -4.02 1.48
C LEU A 101 4.74 -3.87 -0.01
N TYR A 102 4.00 -2.98 -0.66
CA TYR A 102 4.08 -2.74 -2.11
C TYR A 102 4.54 -1.32 -2.39
N ALA A 103 5.69 -1.19 -3.06
CA ALA A 103 6.15 0.05 -3.62
C ALA A 103 5.50 0.25 -5.00
N THR A 104 4.77 1.35 -5.17
CA THR A 104 4.20 1.71 -6.49
C THR A 104 5.31 2.02 -7.49
N ARG A 105 4.98 1.94 -8.78
CA ARG A 105 5.87 2.36 -9.88
C ARG A 105 6.40 3.80 -9.70
N GLY A 106 5.57 4.72 -9.23
CA GLY A 106 5.93 6.13 -9.08
C GLY A 106 6.82 6.43 -7.87
N ALA A 107 6.99 5.48 -6.95
CA ALA A 107 7.58 5.75 -5.65
C ALA A 107 9.02 6.28 -5.70
N TRP A 108 9.78 5.94 -6.75
CA TRP A 108 11.19 6.31 -6.89
C TRP A 108 11.41 7.46 -7.89
N HIS A 109 10.33 8.14 -8.32
CA HIS A 109 10.35 9.30 -9.22
C HIS A 109 10.97 9.02 -10.62
N ASN A 110 10.99 7.75 -11.07
CA ASN A 110 11.38 7.36 -12.43
C ASN A 110 10.39 6.33 -13.04
N PRO A 111 9.11 6.72 -13.23
CA PRO A 111 8.02 5.78 -13.50
C PRO A 111 8.15 5.01 -14.83
N THR A 112 8.86 5.54 -15.82
CA THR A 112 9.10 4.84 -17.10
C THR A 112 10.01 3.63 -16.92
N ARG A 113 10.97 3.73 -16.00
CA ARG A 113 11.93 2.67 -15.67
C ARG A 113 11.42 1.77 -14.54
N ASP A 114 10.77 2.37 -13.56
CA ASP A 114 10.37 1.67 -12.36
C ASP A 114 9.17 0.75 -12.60
N ARG A 115 9.10 -0.29 -11.77
CA ARG A 115 8.01 -1.26 -11.77
C ARG A 115 7.46 -1.32 -10.36
N GLY A 116 6.14 -1.49 -10.25
CA GLY A 116 5.52 -1.68 -8.96
C GLY A 116 5.89 -3.06 -8.40
N ARG A 117 6.44 -3.08 -7.19
CA ARG A 117 7.02 -4.29 -6.58
C ARG A 117 6.49 -4.51 -5.18
N VAL A 118 6.24 -5.77 -4.83
CA VAL A 118 6.14 -6.18 -3.44
C VAL A 118 7.57 -6.30 -2.90
N ILE A 119 7.85 -5.58 -1.82
CA ILE A 119 9.21 -5.36 -1.29
C ILE A 119 9.42 -5.93 0.10
N GLY A 120 8.38 -6.37 0.80
CA GLY A 120 8.54 -6.89 2.15
C GLY A 120 7.28 -7.50 2.73
N THR A 121 7.46 -8.14 3.88
CA THR A 121 6.40 -8.69 4.73
C THR A 121 6.43 -8.02 6.08
N ALA A 122 5.25 -7.81 6.65
CA ALA A 122 5.10 -7.30 7.99
C ALA A 122 3.85 -7.88 8.65
N THR A 123 3.76 -7.70 9.96
CA THR A 123 2.59 -7.99 10.77
C THR A 123 2.20 -6.73 11.53
N ALA A 124 0.91 -6.35 11.51
CA ALA A 124 0.44 -5.26 12.35
C ALA A 124 0.52 -5.68 13.82
N THR A 125 1.18 -4.88 14.67
CA THR A 125 1.30 -5.17 16.12
C THR A 125 0.32 -4.36 16.96
N SER A 126 -0.40 -3.43 16.34
CA SER A 126 -1.50 -2.69 16.97
C SER A 126 -2.62 -2.39 15.97
N ALA A 127 -3.82 -2.15 16.50
CA ALA A 127 -4.91 -1.54 15.73
C ALA A 127 -4.60 -0.07 15.41
N VAL A 128 -5.26 0.48 14.41
CA VAL A 128 -5.10 1.90 14.03
C VAL A 128 -5.61 2.82 15.14
N ARG A 129 -4.79 3.81 15.51
CA ARG A 129 -5.11 4.84 16.49
C ARG A 129 -4.76 6.22 15.95
N ALA A 130 -5.46 7.24 16.41
CA ALA A 130 -5.04 8.62 16.18
C ALA A 130 -3.67 8.86 16.84
N PHE A 131 -2.84 9.68 16.21
CA PHE A 131 -1.62 10.18 16.85
C PHE A 131 -1.96 11.36 17.76
N ASP A 132 -1.23 11.49 18.87
CA ASP A 132 -1.31 12.68 19.73
C ASP A 132 -0.89 13.93 18.97
N GLU A 133 0.18 13.81 18.18
CA GLU A 133 0.63 14.81 17.23
C GLU A 133 0.72 14.20 15.81
N PRO A 134 0.13 14.84 14.79
CA PRO A 134 0.24 14.34 13.43
C PRO A 134 1.68 14.28 12.93
N VAL A 135 1.99 13.21 12.22
CA VAL A 135 3.31 12.98 11.64
C VAL A 135 3.35 13.58 10.25
N GLU A 136 4.44 14.25 9.90
CA GLU A 136 4.69 14.73 8.55
C GLU A 136 5.75 13.87 7.84
N ILE A 137 5.44 13.42 6.64
CA ILE A 137 6.33 12.59 5.82
C ILE A 137 6.24 13.11 4.39
N ALA A 138 7.39 13.50 3.83
CA ALA A 138 7.46 14.08 2.48
C ALA A 138 6.47 15.24 2.23
N GLY A 139 6.26 16.10 3.24
CA GLY A 139 5.33 17.23 3.17
C GLY A 139 3.84 16.85 3.27
N MET A 140 3.52 15.57 3.50
CA MET A 140 2.16 15.11 3.74
C MET A 140 1.92 14.84 5.23
N ARG A 141 0.76 15.29 5.72
CA ARG A 141 0.35 15.14 7.13
C ARG A 141 -0.50 13.89 7.33
N PHE A 142 -0.15 13.10 8.34
CA PHE A 142 -0.82 11.86 8.72
C PHE A 142 -1.30 11.94 10.17
N VAL A 143 -2.55 11.58 10.41
CA VAL A 143 -3.22 11.83 11.72
C VAL A 143 -3.49 10.56 12.51
N SER A 144 -3.31 9.41 11.90
CA SER A 144 -3.48 8.10 12.54
C SER A 144 -2.48 7.09 12.02
N GLY A 145 -2.32 5.98 12.72
CA GLY A 145 -1.38 4.95 12.34
C GLY A 145 -1.44 3.71 13.21
N CYS A 146 -0.60 2.75 12.89
CA CYS A 146 -0.36 1.56 13.69
C CYS A 146 1.13 1.21 13.71
N THR A 147 1.50 0.31 14.62
CA THR A 147 2.83 -0.26 14.72
C THR A 147 2.90 -1.57 13.91
N LEU A 148 4.07 -1.83 13.36
CA LEU A 148 4.37 -3.01 12.57
C LEU A 148 5.51 -3.81 13.20
N ASP A 149 5.52 -5.10 12.94
CA ASP A 149 6.75 -5.89 12.91
C ASP A 149 7.08 -6.18 11.45
N VAL A 150 8.29 -5.83 10.99
CA VAL A 150 8.70 -6.01 9.59
C VAL A 150 9.64 -7.20 9.53
N ASP A 151 9.06 -8.36 9.20
CA ASP A 151 9.71 -9.67 9.30
C ASP A 151 10.77 -9.90 8.21
N GLY A 152 10.64 -9.22 7.06
CA GLY A 152 11.54 -9.39 5.93
C GLY A 152 11.37 -8.31 4.88
N VAL A 153 12.49 -7.88 4.28
CA VAL A 153 12.52 -6.83 3.26
C VAL A 153 13.50 -7.24 2.16
N VAL A 154 13.16 -6.93 0.91
CA VAL A 154 14.04 -7.14 -0.23
C VAL A 154 15.02 -5.96 -0.34
N PRO A 155 16.34 -6.20 -0.50
CA PRO A 155 17.31 -5.15 -0.81
C PRO A 155 16.93 -4.34 -2.05
N TYR A 156 17.16 -3.04 -2.02
CA TYR A 156 16.91 -2.13 -3.12
C TYR A 156 18.06 -2.19 -4.16
N PRO A 157 17.77 -2.10 -5.47
CA PRO A 157 16.46 -2.15 -6.10
C PRO A 157 16.02 -3.61 -6.35
N GLY A 158 14.98 -4.06 -5.63
CA GLY A 158 14.48 -5.43 -5.74
C GLY A 158 13.00 -5.55 -5.40
N GLY A 159 12.49 -6.78 -5.44
CA GLY A 159 11.11 -7.11 -5.08
C GLY A 159 10.35 -7.78 -6.22
N ALA A 160 9.31 -8.53 -5.85
CA ALA A 160 8.46 -9.26 -6.78
C ALA A 160 7.59 -8.28 -7.59
N GLU A 161 7.68 -8.33 -8.92
CA GLU A 161 6.85 -7.49 -9.77
C GLU A 161 5.38 -7.91 -9.64
N LEU A 162 4.50 -6.94 -9.38
CA LEU A 162 3.09 -7.23 -9.21
C LEU A 162 2.40 -7.49 -10.56
N GLN A 163 2.76 -6.73 -11.61
CA GLN A 163 2.08 -6.76 -12.90
C GLN A 163 1.95 -8.17 -13.51
N PRO A 164 3.00 -9.02 -13.56
CA PRO A 164 2.88 -10.38 -14.10
C PRO A 164 1.94 -11.29 -13.29
N LEU A 165 1.71 -10.99 -12.01
CA LEU A 165 0.91 -11.80 -11.09
C LEU A 165 -0.56 -11.38 -11.05
N VAL A 166 -0.91 -10.19 -11.54
CA VAL A 166 -2.27 -9.60 -11.45
C VAL A 166 -3.36 -10.56 -11.94
N HIS A 167 -3.15 -11.28 -13.04
CA HIS A 167 -4.14 -12.18 -13.61
C HIS A 167 -4.47 -13.40 -12.74
N GLN A 168 -3.62 -13.71 -11.77
CA GLN A 168 -3.76 -14.83 -10.86
C GLN A 168 -4.30 -14.41 -9.48
N LEU A 169 -4.44 -13.10 -9.26
CA LEU A 169 -4.80 -12.53 -7.96
C LEU A 169 -6.28 -12.17 -7.91
N ALA A 170 -7.01 -12.77 -6.96
CA ALA A 170 -8.43 -12.51 -6.73
C ALA A 170 -8.70 -11.06 -6.31
N ALA A 171 -7.71 -10.40 -5.70
CA ALA A 171 -7.73 -8.97 -5.36
C ALA A 171 -7.89 -8.04 -6.58
N PHE A 172 -7.67 -8.52 -7.82
CA PHE A 172 -7.84 -7.75 -9.05
C PHE A 172 -8.88 -8.37 -9.99
N PRO A 173 -10.19 -8.21 -9.71
CA PRO A 173 -11.26 -8.77 -10.54
C PRO A 173 -11.26 -8.33 -12.00
N LYS A 174 -10.65 -7.16 -12.31
CA LYS A 174 -10.46 -6.64 -13.66
C LYS A 174 -8.97 -6.43 -13.94
N PRO A 175 -8.24 -7.48 -14.37
CA PRO A 175 -6.79 -7.42 -14.54
C PRO A 175 -6.30 -6.34 -15.51
N HIS A 176 -7.07 -5.99 -16.54
CA HIS A 176 -6.70 -4.93 -17.50
C HIS A 176 -6.71 -3.51 -16.90
N ALA A 177 -7.37 -3.30 -15.77
CA ALA A 177 -7.51 -2.02 -15.08
C ALA A 177 -7.03 -2.10 -13.61
N TRP A 178 -6.10 -3.01 -13.34
CA TRP A 178 -5.68 -3.41 -11.99
C TRP A 178 -5.13 -2.25 -11.15
N SER A 179 -4.46 -1.27 -11.76
CA SER A 179 -3.88 -0.14 -11.02
C SER A 179 -4.92 0.76 -10.35
N ILE A 180 -6.18 0.74 -10.79
CA ILE A 180 -7.28 1.45 -10.13
C ILE A 180 -7.54 0.89 -8.72
N TYR A 181 -7.35 -0.41 -8.51
CA TYR A 181 -7.56 -1.06 -7.22
C TYR A 181 -6.50 -0.64 -6.19
N LEU A 182 -5.34 -0.13 -6.63
CA LEU A 182 -4.25 0.35 -5.78
C LEU A 182 -4.38 1.82 -5.37
N ARG A 183 -5.46 2.51 -5.76
CA ARG A 183 -5.74 3.90 -5.36
C ARG A 183 -6.32 3.98 -3.94
N ARG A 184 -5.66 3.29 -2.99
CA ARG A 184 -6.06 3.13 -1.59
C ARG A 184 -4.85 2.72 -0.75
N PRO A 185 -4.84 2.99 0.56
CA PRO A 185 -3.71 2.61 1.41
C PRO A 185 -3.58 1.09 1.61
N LEU A 186 -4.71 0.38 1.72
CA LEU A 186 -4.75 -1.07 1.95
C LEU A 186 -5.67 -1.75 0.94
N LEU A 187 -5.19 -2.81 0.30
CA LEU A 187 -6.01 -3.70 -0.54
C LEU A 187 -6.10 -5.06 0.15
N ARG A 188 -7.33 -5.51 0.45
CA ARG A 188 -7.55 -6.81 1.09
C ARG A 188 -7.08 -7.94 0.17
N LEU A 189 -6.41 -8.93 0.75
CA LEU A 189 -5.93 -10.12 0.06
C LEU A 189 -6.66 -11.36 0.56
N THR A 190 -6.87 -12.32 -0.35
CA THR A 190 -7.28 -13.68 0.01
C THR A 190 -6.07 -14.50 0.48
N ALA A 191 -6.30 -15.65 1.10
CA ALA A 191 -5.22 -16.56 1.49
C ALA A 191 -4.37 -17.00 0.28
N THR A 192 -5.03 -17.31 -0.85
CA THR A 192 -4.36 -17.67 -2.11
C THR A 192 -3.51 -16.52 -2.67
N ASP A 193 -4.01 -15.28 -2.60
CA ASP A 193 -3.22 -14.11 -3.01
C ASP A 193 -1.95 -13.96 -2.17
N VAL A 194 -2.09 -14.17 -0.85
CA VAL A 194 -0.95 -14.11 0.09
C VAL A 194 0.06 -15.20 -0.24
N GLU A 195 -0.37 -16.43 -0.49
CA GLU A 195 0.52 -17.53 -0.84
C GLU A 195 1.31 -17.24 -2.12
N LEU A 196 0.64 -16.74 -3.16
CA LEU A 196 1.28 -16.38 -4.43
C LEU A 196 2.32 -15.26 -4.25
N LEU A 197 1.93 -14.17 -3.61
CA LEU A 197 2.80 -13.01 -3.41
C LEU A 197 3.96 -13.32 -2.45
N ALA A 198 3.68 -13.99 -1.34
CA ALA A 198 4.71 -14.37 -0.37
C ALA A 198 5.66 -15.43 -0.94
N GLY A 199 5.17 -16.35 -1.78
CA GLY A 199 6.00 -17.33 -2.49
C GLY A 199 6.96 -16.66 -3.47
N ALA A 200 6.47 -15.71 -4.27
CA ALA A 200 7.31 -14.93 -5.18
C ALA A 200 8.35 -14.06 -4.45
N LEU A 201 8.00 -13.57 -3.25
CA LEU A 201 8.84 -12.67 -2.47
C LEU A 201 9.92 -13.39 -1.65
N ARG A 202 9.58 -14.56 -1.08
CA ARG A 202 10.44 -15.32 -0.13
C ARG A 202 11.91 -15.49 -0.56
N PRO A 203 12.25 -15.87 -1.81
CA PRO A 203 13.64 -16.08 -2.19
C PRO A 203 14.47 -14.78 -2.23
N MET A 204 13.83 -13.61 -2.16
CA MET A 204 14.48 -12.30 -2.22
C MET A 204 14.63 -11.61 -0.86
N LEU A 205 14.00 -12.16 0.19
CA LEU A 205 13.95 -11.52 1.50
C LEU A 205 15.32 -11.57 2.19
N ALA A 206 15.71 -10.43 2.73
CA ALA A 206 16.77 -10.29 3.72
C ALA A 206 16.18 -9.79 5.04
N THR A 207 17.00 -9.77 6.09
CA THR A 207 16.62 -9.12 7.35
C THR A 207 16.39 -7.62 7.10
N ARG A 208 15.45 -7.03 7.83
CA ARG A 208 15.12 -5.60 7.72
C ARG A 208 16.35 -4.71 7.79
N SER A 209 17.25 -4.95 8.75
CA SER A 209 18.46 -4.14 8.94
C SER A 209 19.43 -4.23 7.75
N ALA A 210 19.64 -5.43 7.20
CA ALA A 210 20.50 -5.63 6.04
C ALA A 210 19.92 -4.99 4.78
N ALA A 211 18.61 -5.12 4.56
CA ALA A 211 17.95 -4.53 3.41
C ALA A 211 17.86 -2.99 3.52
N LEU A 212 17.51 -2.44 4.68
CA LEU A 212 17.29 -1.01 4.89
C LEU A 212 18.49 -0.14 4.50
N SER A 213 19.71 -0.64 4.70
CA SER A 213 20.95 0.06 4.32
C SER A 213 21.07 0.32 2.81
N THR A 214 20.38 -0.47 1.99
CA THR A 214 20.39 -0.34 0.52
C THR A 214 19.35 0.65 -0.01
N TYR A 215 18.36 1.01 0.81
CA TYR A 215 17.32 1.96 0.40
C TYR A 215 17.90 3.38 0.38
N PRO A 216 17.51 4.22 -0.60
CA PRO A 216 18.01 5.58 -0.69
C PRO A 216 17.63 6.37 0.56
N THR A 217 18.58 7.13 1.11
CA THR A 217 18.30 8.18 2.11
C THR A 217 17.60 9.34 1.41
N GLN A 218 16.80 10.13 2.14
CA GLN A 218 16.38 11.40 1.58
C GLN A 218 17.62 12.25 1.28
N PRO A 219 17.70 12.90 0.11
CA PRO A 219 18.67 13.97 -0.07
C PRO A 219 18.36 15.04 0.98
N SER A 220 19.41 15.50 1.65
CA SER A 220 19.40 16.60 2.61
C SER A 220 18.87 17.89 1.98
#